data_AF-A0A843I1R3-F1
#
_entry.id   AF-A0A843I1R3-F1
#
_cell.length_a   1.000
_cell.length_b   1.000
_cell.length_c   1.000
_cell.angle_alpha   90.00
_cell.angle_beta   90.00
_cell.angle_gamma   90.00
#
_symmetry.space_group_name_H-M   'P 1'
#
loop_
_entity.id
_entity.type
_entity.pdbx_description
1 polymer ?
#
loop_
_entity_poly.entity_id
_entity_poly.type
_entity_poly.pdbx_seq_one_letter_code
_entity_poly.pdbx_strand_id
1 'polypeptide(L)'
;MALRLSRRPNRVRLRGRAKAICPISKTIDEYVIEVEYLPRGFALQIEKFVELLNSYRDREILHEEIAVDLAERIRELIQPVYVKVVAKSEYLGVEVEATAELGAQPPLYI
;
A
#
# COMPACT_ATOMS: atom_id res chain seq x y z
N MET A 1 5.46 5.32 13.15
CA MET A 1 6.83 5.87 13.18
C MET A 1 7.73 4.96 12.32
N ALA A 2 8.89 5.42 11.83
CA ALA A 2 9.82 4.58 11.05
C ALA A 2 10.84 3.90 11.98
N LEU A 3 11.15 2.63 11.75
CA LEU A 3 12.14 1.88 12.55
C LEU A 3 13.48 1.82 11.84
N ARG A 4 14.55 2.32 12.47
CA ARG A 4 15.91 2.18 11.94
C ARG A 4 16.35 0.72 11.97
N LEU A 5 16.83 0.21 10.85
CA LEU A 5 17.30 -1.17 10.69
C LEU A 5 18.81 -1.26 10.91
N SER A 6 19.26 -2.22 11.74
CA SER A 6 20.69 -2.53 11.92
C SER A 6 21.27 -3.34 10.76
N ARG A 7 20.43 -4.16 10.11
CA ARG A 7 20.73 -4.89 8.86
C ARG A 7 19.55 -4.73 7.91
N ARG A 8 19.82 -4.53 6.62
CA ARG A 8 18.78 -4.25 5.62
C ARG A 8 18.34 -5.55 4.94
N PRO A 9 17.07 -5.96 5.07
CA PRO A 9 16.55 -7.03 4.23
C PRO A 9 16.44 -6.51 2.79
N ASN A 10 16.58 -7.41 1.82
CA ASN A 10 16.45 -7.05 0.41
C ASN A 10 15.03 -6.65 0.05
N ARG A 11 14.02 -7.18 0.75
CA ARG A 11 12.61 -6.98 0.44
C ARG A 11 11.75 -7.23 1.68
N VAL A 12 10.70 -6.44 1.84
CA VAL A 12 9.66 -6.64 2.85
C VAL A 12 8.31 -6.70 2.16
N ARG A 13 7.46 -7.64 2.59
CA ARG A 13 6.07 -7.77 2.13
C ARG A 13 5.13 -7.69 3.31
N LEU A 14 4.11 -6.86 3.19
CA LEU A 14 3.03 -6.72 4.15
C LEU A 14 1.71 -6.98 3.43
N ARG A 15 0.78 -7.65 4.11
CA ARG A 15 -0.59 -7.85 3.61
C ARG A 15 -1.57 -7.52 4.72
N GLY A 16 -2.59 -6.74 4.37
CA GLY A 16 -3.63 -6.33 5.30
C GLY A 16 -4.96 -6.10 4.61
N ARG A 17 -5.96 -5.66 5.36
CA ARG A 17 -7.26 -5.29 4.84
C ARG A 17 -7.55 -3.82 5.11
N ALA A 18 -8.17 -3.15 4.15
CA ALA A 18 -8.69 -1.80 4.30
C ALA A 18 -10.17 -1.78 3.96
N LYS A 19 -10.86 -0.73 4.42
CA LYS A 19 -12.21 -0.40 3.99
C LYS A 19 -12.20 1.05 3.54
N ALA A 20 -13.00 1.38 2.53
CA ALA A 20 -13.18 2.76 2.09
C ALA A 20 -14.60 2.95 1.55
N ILE A 21 -15.01 4.20 1.34
CA ILE A 21 -16.32 4.51 0.77
C ILE A 21 -16.16 4.70 -0.74
N CYS A 22 -16.96 3.97 -1.53
CA CYS A 22 -17.02 4.16 -2.97
C CYS A 22 -17.60 5.57 -3.27
N PRO A 23 -16.88 6.45 -4.00
CA PRO A 23 -17.39 7.78 -4.33
C PRO A 23 -18.68 7.77 -5.15
N ILE A 24 -18.92 6.69 -5.93
CA ILE A 24 -20.04 6.56 -6.87
C ILE A 24 -21.29 6.03 -6.15
N SER A 25 -21.21 4.84 -5.54
CA SER A 25 -22.37 4.18 -4.91
C SER A 25 -22.60 4.58 -3.45
N LYS A 26 -21.62 5.23 -2.81
CA LYS A 26 -21.61 5.55 -1.37
C LYS A 26 -21.67 4.32 -0.46
N THR A 27 -21.35 3.14 -0.99
CA THR A 27 -21.22 1.90 -0.21
C THR A 27 -19.80 1.74 0.34
N ILE A 28 -19.65 0.88 1.34
CA ILE A 28 -18.34 0.50 1.85
C ILE A 28 -17.76 -0.61 0.97
N ASP A 29 -16.58 -0.37 0.43
CA ASP A 29 -15.78 -1.37 -0.28
C ASP A 29 -14.72 -1.97 0.65
N GLU A 30 -14.44 -3.26 0.48
CA GLU A 30 -13.40 -3.98 1.21
C GLU A 30 -12.21 -4.30 0.30
N TYR A 31 -11.01 -4.05 0.79
CA TYR A 31 -9.78 -4.24 0.02
C TYR A 31 -8.85 -5.22 0.72
N VAL A 32 -8.19 -6.06 -0.07
CA VAL A 32 -6.94 -6.71 0.31
C VAL A 32 -5.80 -5.87 -0.23
N ILE A 33 -4.98 -5.34 0.68
CA ILE A 33 -3.82 -4.52 0.36
C ILE A 33 -2.56 -5.35 0.51
N GLU A 34 -1.77 -5.41 -0.55
CA GLU A 34 -0.42 -5.99 -0.55
C GLU A 34 0.60 -4.89 -0.79
N VAL A 35 1.58 -4.78 0.10
CA VAL A 35 2.69 -3.82 -0.02
C VAL A 35 3.98 -4.59 -0.12
N GLU A 36 4.79 -4.25 -1.10
CA GLU A 36 6.16 -4.72 -1.23
C GLU A 36 7.10 -3.51 -1.27
N TYR A 37 8.17 -3.52 -0.48
CA TYR A 37 9.15 -2.42 -0.53
C TYR A 37 10.58 -2.89 -0.30
N LEU A 38 11.52 -2.09 -0.81
CA LEU A 38 12.96 -2.25 -0.63
C LEU A 38 13.47 -1.17 0.34
N PRO A 39 13.80 -1.51 1.60
CA PRO A 39 14.08 -0.53 2.64
C PRO A 39 15.40 0.21 2.43
N ARG A 40 15.38 1.54 2.62
CA ARG A 40 16.59 2.38 2.65
C ARG A 40 17.08 2.64 4.08
N GLY A 41 17.20 1.56 4.87
CA GLY A 41 17.64 1.63 6.27
C GLY A 41 16.52 1.90 7.29
N PHE A 42 15.29 2.07 6.84
CA PHE A 42 14.10 2.15 7.69
C PHE A 42 13.06 1.11 7.28
N ALA A 43 12.39 0.52 8.28
CA ALA A 43 11.20 -0.30 8.09
C ALA A 43 9.94 0.44 8.54
N LEU A 44 8.83 0.13 7.87
CA LEU A 44 7.49 0.56 8.30
C LEU A 44 7.07 -0.29 9.51
N GLN A 45 6.67 0.37 10.61
CA GLN A 45 6.04 -0.32 11.75
C GLN A 45 4.72 -0.96 11.33
N ILE A 46 4.43 -2.15 11.85
CA ILE A 46 3.18 -2.87 11.55
C ILE A 46 1.98 -2.07 12.08
N GLU A 47 2.09 -1.48 13.26
CA GLU A 47 1.07 -0.61 13.86
C GLU A 47 0.81 0.61 12.99
N LYS A 48 1.87 1.21 12.42
CA LYS A 48 1.73 2.33 11.49
C LYS A 48 1.10 1.89 10.18
N PHE A 49 1.42 0.69 9.68
CA PHE A 49 0.74 0.13 8.51
C PHE A 49 -0.75 -0.06 8.76
N VAL A 50 -1.14 -0.62 9.91
CA VAL A 50 -2.54 -0.75 10.32
C VAL A 50 -3.24 0.61 10.43
N GLU A 51 -2.56 1.62 10.98
CA GLU A 51 -3.07 3.00 11.05
C GLU A 51 -3.33 3.58 9.65
N LEU A 52 -2.41 3.37 8.70
CA LEU A 52 -2.59 3.78 7.31
C LEU A 52 -3.81 3.09 6.68
N LEU A 53 -3.97 1.78 6.85
CA LEU A 53 -5.12 1.04 6.32
C LEU A 53 -6.45 1.51 6.93
N ASN A 54 -6.48 1.76 8.23
CA ASN A 54 -7.68 2.24 8.92
C ASN A 54 -8.05 3.69 8.56
N SER A 55 -7.09 4.50 8.13
CA SER A 55 -7.36 5.89 7.72
C SER A 55 -8.24 6.03 6.48
N TYR A 56 -8.47 4.94 5.74
CA TYR A 56 -9.38 4.93 4.59
C TYR A 56 -10.84 4.67 4.96
N ARG A 57 -11.13 4.20 6.18
CA ARG A 57 -12.46 3.67 6.57
C ARG A 57 -13.62 4.61 6.24
N ASP A 58 -13.45 5.89 6.52
CA ASP A 58 -14.47 6.93 6.36
C ASP A 58 -14.16 7.87 5.19
N ARG A 59 -13.23 7.48 4.30
CA ARG A 59 -12.78 8.29 3.17
C ARG A 59 -13.45 7.82 1.89
N GLU A 60 -13.98 8.77 1.13
CA GLU A 60 -14.35 8.54 -0.27
C GLU A 60 -13.09 8.53 -1.14
N ILE A 61 -12.82 7.41 -1.81
CA ILE A 61 -11.65 7.25 -2.68
C ILE A 61 -11.90 6.16 -3.72
N LEU A 62 -11.44 6.37 -4.96
CA LEU A 62 -11.56 5.36 -6.02
C LEU A 62 -10.58 4.19 -5.78
N HIS A 63 -10.90 3.02 -6.34
CA HIS A 63 -10.05 1.83 -6.26
C HIS A 63 -8.64 2.09 -6.83
N GLU A 64 -8.55 2.89 -7.88
CA GLU A 64 -7.32 3.26 -8.57
C GLU A 64 -6.44 4.19 -7.71
N GLU A 65 -7.09 5.07 -6.94
CA GLU A 65 -6.42 6.10 -6.15
C GLU A 65 -5.87 5.55 -4.83
N ILE A 66 -6.51 4.53 -4.22
CA ILE A 66 -6.07 3.99 -2.93
C ILE A 66 -4.64 3.41 -3.00
N ALA A 67 -4.29 2.75 -4.11
CA ALA A 67 -2.97 2.17 -4.30
C ALA A 67 -1.89 3.27 -4.42
N VAL A 68 -2.20 4.33 -5.18
CA VAL A 68 -1.31 5.48 -5.37
C VAL A 68 -1.11 6.23 -4.06
N ASP A 69 -2.20 6.63 -3.40
CA ASP A 69 -2.18 7.37 -2.14
C ASP A 69 -1.40 6.62 -1.05
N LEU A 70 -1.62 5.32 -0.91
CA LEU A 70 -0.88 4.51 0.06
C LEU A 70 0.61 4.40 -0.29
N ALA A 71 0.95 4.21 -1.57
CA ALA A 71 2.33 4.14 -2.01
C ALA A 71 3.08 5.45 -1.72
N GLU A 72 2.45 6.60 -1.99
CA GLU A 72 3.03 7.92 -1.71
C GLU A 72 3.23 8.15 -0.21
N ARG A 73 2.23 7.83 0.62
CA ARG A 73 2.34 7.96 2.08
C ARG A 73 3.44 7.05 2.65
N ILE A 74 3.61 5.84 2.14
CA ILE A 74 4.71 4.96 2.54
C ILE A 74 6.06 5.55 2.09
N ARG A 75 6.15 6.06 0.85
CA ARG A 75 7.35 6.73 0.34
C ARG A 75 7.75 7.91 1.23
N GLU A 76 6.81 8.73 1.65
CA GLU A 76 7.06 9.87 2.54
C GLU A 76 7.53 9.44 3.93
N LEU A 77 6.96 8.36 4.47
CA LEU A 77 7.27 7.89 5.83
C LEU A 77 8.64 7.22 5.96
N ILE A 78 9.06 6.41 4.97
CA ILE A 78 10.27 5.57 5.09
C ILE A 78 11.26 5.71 3.94
N GLN A 79 10.94 6.47 2.90
CA GLN A 79 11.78 6.74 1.73
C GLN A 79 12.47 5.47 1.17
N PRO A 80 11.69 4.42 0.83
CA PRO A 80 12.26 3.18 0.33
C PRO A 80 12.86 3.41 -1.06
N VAL A 81 13.77 2.53 -1.47
CA VAL A 81 14.33 2.57 -2.85
C VAL A 81 13.24 2.29 -3.89
N TYR A 82 12.32 1.41 -3.52
CA TYR A 82 11.17 1.03 -4.32
C TYR A 82 10.02 0.65 -3.39
N VAL A 83 8.79 0.98 -3.79
CA VAL A 83 7.56 0.51 -3.15
C VAL A 83 6.53 0.17 -4.23
N LYS A 84 5.86 -0.96 -4.04
CA LYS A 84 4.70 -1.42 -4.80
C LYS A 84 3.54 -1.62 -3.84
N VAL A 85 2.39 -1.08 -4.22
CA VAL A 85 1.12 -1.31 -3.55
C VAL A 85 0.16 -1.91 -4.54
N VAL A 86 -0.46 -3.02 -4.17
CA VAL A 86 -1.53 -3.68 -4.92
C VAL A 86 -2.78 -3.66 -4.05
N ALA A 87 -3.85 -3.03 -4.55
CA ALA A 87 -5.15 -3.02 -3.93
C ALA A 87 -6.09 -3.93 -4.73
N LYS A 88 -6.59 -4.98 -4.07
CA LYS A 88 -7.55 -5.93 -4.64
C LYS A 88 -8.90 -5.75 -3.98
N SER A 89 -9.95 -5.62 -4.79
CA SER A 89 -11.33 -5.49 -4.34
C SER A 89 -12.24 -6.30 -5.26
N GLU A 90 -13.47 -6.52 -4.83
CA GLU A 90 -14.56 -6.98 -5.69
C GLU A 90 -15.69 -5.98 -5.61
N TYR A 91 -16.15 -5.49 -6.76
CA TYR A 91 -17.27 -4.55 -6.83
C TYR A 91 -18.27 -5.01 -7.89
N LEU A 92 -19.52 -5.26 -7.48
CA LEU A 92 -20.60 -5.78 -8.34
C LEU A 92 -20.21 -7.06 -9.13
N GLY A 93 -19.45 -7.95 -8.50
CA GLY A 93 -18.97 -9.20 -9.11
C GLY A 93 -17.78 -9.03 -10.06
N VAL A 94 -17.19 -7.83 -10.12
CA VAL A 94 -15.97 -7.56 -10.89
C VAL A 94 -14.79 -7.52 -9.93
N GLU A 95 -13.81 -8.39 -10.16
CA GLU A 95 -12.52 -8.34 -9.47
C GLU A 95 -11.71 -7.13 -10.00
N VAL A 96 -11.27 -6.29 -9.09
CA VAL A 96 -10.48 -5.09 -9.38
C VAL A 96 -9.11 -5.24 -8.74
N GLU A 97 -8.06 -5.06 -9.55
CA GLU A 97 -6.68 -4.96 -9.06
C GLU A 97 -6.07 -3.64 -9.54
N ALA A 98 -5.80 -2.74 -8.60
CA ALA A 98 -5.09 -1.50 -8.84
C ALA A 98 -3.66 -1.59 -8.29
N THR A 99 -2.67 -1.28 -9.12
CA THR A 99 -1.25 -1.33 -8.75
C THR A 99 -0.60 0.04 -8.90
N ALA A 100 0.13 0.46 -7.86
CA ALA A 100 1.02 1.62 -7.91
C ALA A 100 2.46 1.21 -7.58
N GLU A 101 3.41 1.64 -8.40
CA GLU A 101 4.85 1.40 -8.20
C GLU A 101 5.59 2.74 -8.20
N LEU A 102 6.44 2.97 -7.20
CA LEU A 102 7.26 4.17 -7.07
C LEU A 102 8.73 3.78 -6.84
N GLY A 103 9.65 4.50 -7.49
CA GLY A 103 11.09 4.29 -7.37
C GLY A 103 11.67 3.44 -8.51
N ALA A 104 12.97 3.14 -8.43
CA ALA A 104 13.65 2.34 -9.45
C ALA A 104 13.36 0.86 -9.22
N GLN A 105 12.66 0.23 -10.17
CA GLN A 105 12.47 -1.22 -10.17
C GLN A 105 13.85 -1.90 -10.30
N PRO A 106 14.18 -2.92 -9.47
CA PRO A 106 15.41 -3.68 -9.68
C PRO A 106 15.37 -4.32 -11.06
N PRO A 107 16.42 -4.21 -11.88
CA PRO A 107 16.45 -4.90 -13.17
C PRO A 107 16.28 -6.42 -12.95
N LEU A 108 15.31 -7.00 -13.65
CA LEU A 108 15.20 -8.45 -13.81
C LEU A 108 16.25 -8.86 -14.84
N TYR A 109 17.32 -9.51 -14.39
CA TYR A 109 18.20 -10.26 -15.29
C TYR A 109 17.64 -11.67 -15.43
N ILE A 110 17.29 -12.05 -16.66
CA ILE A 110 16.90 -13.42 -17.06
C ILE A 110 18.17 -14.16 -17.49
#